data_AF-A0A099ZT19-F1
#
_entry.id   AF-A0A099ZT19-F1
#
_cell.length_a   1.000
_cell.length_b   1.000
_cell.length_c   1.000
_cell.angle_alpha   90.00
_cell.angle_beta   90.00
_cell.angle_gamma   90.00
#
_symmetry.space_group_name_H-M   'P 1'
#
loop_
_entity.id
_entity.type
_entity.pdbx_description
1 polymer ?
#
loop_
_entity_poly.entity_id
_entity_poly.type
_entity_poly.pdbx_seq_one_letter_code
_entity_poly.pdbx_strand_id
1 'polypeptide(L)'
;FLCLKNIRTFLSACCEIFGMKKSELFEAFDLFDVRDFGKVIETLSKLSRTPIAVGTGIRPFPTEESIDDEDIYKGLPDLIDETGEDEELYDCVYGEDEGGEVYEDLMKDEAAQQPKHTENDIRSCCLAEIKQTEEKYTETLESIEKFFMVPLRRFLSASEFDTVFINIPDLVKIHRSLTQDINDSIVNKNDQNLYQIFINYKERLVIYGQYCSQVEIAISCLDNISKTKEDVKLKLEECSKRANNGKFTLRDLLVVPMQRVLKYHLLLQELVKHTTDPMEKANLKLALDAMKDLAQYVNEVKRDNETLREIRQFQLSIENLNHSLLQYGRPQGDGEIRITTLDKRARQDRHIFLFDLAVIVCKRRGDNYEMKEIIDLQKYKITNNPTTDKENKKWSYGFYLIHIQGQNGLEVYCKTKDLKKKWLEQFQMALSNIRPDYADTSFHEFKMHTFNRVTSCKVCQMLLRGTFYQGYLCSKCGAGAHKECLGRLDNCGRAN
;
A
#
# COMPACT_ATOMS: atom_id res chain seq x y z
N PHE A 1 10.07 10.19 -9.45
CA PHE A 1 10.05 9.11 -10.46
C PHE A 1 8.63 8.66 -10.79
N LEU A 2 7.84 8.25 -9.79
CA LEU A 2 6.51 7.66 -9.99
C LEU A 2 5.54 8.59 -10.72
N CYS A 3 5.53 9.89 -10.41
CA CYS A 3 4.70 10.88 -11.11
C CYS A 3 4.93 10.89 -12.63
N LEU A 4 6.20 10.96 -13.05
CA LEU A 4 6.55 10.94 -14.47
C LEU A 4 6.18 9.60 -15.14
N LYS A 5 6.23 8.50 -14.40
CA LYS A 5 5.76 7.21 -14.91
C LYS A 5 4.24 7.24 -15.11
N ASN A 6 3.47 7.70 -14.13
CA ASN A 6 2.01 7.79 -14.22
C ASN A 6 1.56 8.69 -15.37
N ILE A 7 2.21 9.85 -15.53
CA ILE A 7 1.96 10.76 -16.66
C ILE A 7 2.22 10.06 -17.99
N ARG A 8 3.34 9.33 -18.13
CA ARG A 8 3.62 8.58 -19.35
C ARG A 8 2.64 7.43 -19.59
N THR A 9 2.20 6.73 -18.56
CA THR A 9 1.15 5.69 -18.67
C THR A 9 -0.14 6.29 -19.20
N PHE A 10 -0.56 7.43 -18.67
CA PHE A 10 -1.71 8.19 -19.16
C PHE A 10 -1.56 8.55 -20.65
N LEU A 11 -0.41 9.13 -21.03
CA LEU A 11 -0.13 9.49 -22.43
C LEU A 11 -0.14 8.27 -23.37
N SER A 12 0.37 7.12 -22.91
CA SER A 12 0.34 5.86 -23.67
C SER A 12 -1.10 5.39 -23.89
N ALA A 13 -1.94 5.43 -22.84
CA ALA A 13 -3.34 5.07 -22.91
C ALA A 13 -4.13 6.00 -23.85
N CYS A 14 -3.84 7.30 -23.86
CA CYS A 14 -4.43 8.24 -24.82
C CYS A 14 -4.19 7.82 -26.28
N CYS A 15 -2.99 7.31 -26.60
CA CYS A 15 -2.71 6.78 -27.93
C CYS A 15 -3.35 5.41 -28.17
N GLU A 16 -3.12 4.45 -27.28
CA GLU A 16 -3.45 3.04 -27.52
C GLU A 16 -4.95 2.74 -27.40
N ILE A 17 -5.63 3.40 -26.45
CA ILE A 17 -7.04 3.17 -26.15
C ILE A 17 -7.91 4.23 -26.81
N PHE A 18 -7.53 5.50 -26.69
CA PHE A 18 -8.34 6.62 -27.17
C PHE A 18 -8.00 7.08 -28.60
N GLY A 19 -7.00 6.45 -29.24
CA GLY A 19 -6.65 6.70 -30.65
C GLY A 19 -6.10 8.09 -30.94
N MET A 20 -5.62 8.82 -29.91
CA MET A 20 -5.08 10.17 -30.07
C MET A 20 -3.72 10.15 -30.76
N LYS A 21 -3.41 11.16 -31.57
CA LYS A 21 -2.11 11.30 -32.26
C LYS A 21 -1.06 11.83 -31.30
N LYS A 22 0.20 11.44 -31.50
CA LYS A 22 1.33 11.98 -30.70
C LYS A 22 1.44 13.52 -30.74
N SER A 23 1.06 14.15 -31.85
CA SER A 23 1.04 15.62 -31.98
C SER A 23 -0.05 16.31 -31.16
N GLU A 24 -1.01 15.54 -30.64
CA GLU A 24 -2.13 16.02 -29.82
C GLU A 24 -1.85 15.89 -28.33
N LEU A 25 -0.67 15.37 -27.97
CA LEU A 25 -0.28 15.08 -26.60
C LEU A 25 0.80 16.05 -26.10
N PHE A 26 0.73 16.36 -24.81
CA PHE A 26 1.81 17.02 -24.07
C PHE A 26 2.97 16.05 -23.77
N GLU A 27 4.18 16.59 -23.54
CA GLU A 27 5.32 15.82 -23.04
C GLU A 27 5.28 15.72 -21.52
N ALA A 28 5.81 14.66 -20.92
CA ALA A 28 5.66 14.42 -19.48
C ALA A 28 6.08 15.60 -18.57
N PHE A 29 7.06 16.40 -19.00
CA PHE A 29 7.52 17.58 -18.27
C PHE A 29 6.67 18.84 -18.47
N ASP A 30 5.86 18.90 -19.53
CA ASP A 30 4.90 19.97 -19.76
C ASP A 30 3.92 20.06 -18.58
N LEU A 31 3.56 18.89 -18.01
CA LEU A 31 2.78 18.78 -16.77
C LEU A 31 3.66 18.77 -15.52
N PHE A 32 4.66 17.87 -15.44
CA PHE A 32 5.40 17.65 -14.19
C PHE A 32 6.17 18.87 -13.69
N ASP A 33 6.83 19.61 -14.60
CA ASP A 33 7.56 20.84 -14.27
C ASP A 33 6.73 22.09 -14.63
N VAL A 34 5.49 21.90 -15.08
CA VAL A 34 4.59 22.93 -15.61
C VAL A 34 5.23 23.78 -16.72
N ARG A 35 5.96 23.13 -17.64
CA ARG A 35 6.65 23.86 -18.74
C ARG A 35 5.68 24.43 -19.77
N ASP A 36 4.55 23.76 -19.97
CA ASP A 36 3.52 24.12 -20.94
C ASP A 36 2.16 23.54 -20.49
N PHE A 37 1.53 24.23 -19.54
CA PHE A 37 0.25 23.76 -19.00
C PHE A 37 -0.91 23.96 -19.99
N GLY A 38 -0.82 24.96 -20.87
CA GLY A 38 -1.78 25.18 -21.95
C GLY A 38 -1.94 23.94 -22.82
N LYS A 39 -0.82 23.33 -23.23
CA LYS A 39 -0.81 22.07 -24.00
C LYS A 39 -1.37 20.87 -23.23
N VAL A 40 -1.23 20.84 -21.89
CA VAL A 40 -1.90 19.83 -21.05
C VAL A 40 -3.42 19.97 -21.17
N ILE A 41 -3.93 21.19 -21.02
CA ILE A 41 -5.36 21.48 -21.16
C ILE A 41 -5.85 21.18 -22.59
N GLU A 42 -5.07 21.52 -23.62
CA GLU A 42 -5.40 21.20 -25.01
C GLU A 42 -5.51 19.68 -25.23
N THR A 43 -4.61 18.91 -24.62
CA THR A 43 -4.64 17.44 -24.69
C THR A 43 -5.93 16.89 -24.05
N LEU A 44 -6.31 17.37 -22.86
CA LEU A 44 -7.54 16.97 -22.18
C LEU A 44 -8.80 17.40 -22.96
N SER A 45 -8.76 18.57 -23.58
CA SER A 45 -9.79 19.10 -24.47
C SER A 45 -9.99 18.18 -25.68
N LYS A 46 -8.90 17.69 -26.29
CA LYS A 46 -8.96 16.69 -27.38
C LYS A 46 -9.47 15.33 -26.88
N LEU A 47 -9.01 14.86 -25.71
CA LEU A 47 -9.47 13.62 -25.09
C LEU A 47 -11.00 13.64 -24.87
N SER A 48 -11.55 14.77 -24.39
CA SER A 48 -12.99 14.94 -24.15
C SER A 48 -13.85 14.80 -25.42
N ARG A 49 -13.26 15.01 -26.60
CA ARG A 49 -13.94 14.90 -27.92
C ARG A 49 -13.75 13.53 -28.57
N THR A 50 -13.02 12.62 -27.94
CA THR A 50 -12.83 11.28 -28.49
C THR A 50 -14.16 10.53 -28.53
N PRO A 51 -14.38 9.63 -29.51
CA PRO A 51 -15.63 8.88 -29.59
C PRO A 51 -15.96 8.09 -28.32
N ILE A 52 -14.92 7.58 -27.64
CA ILE A 52 -15.06 6.86 -26.38
C ILE A 52 -15.60 7.77 -25.28
N ALA A 53 -15.01 8.97 -25.10
CA ALA A 53 -15.45 9.92 -24.09
C ALA A 53 -16.84 10.50 -24.38
N VAL A 54 -17.17 10.79 -25.63
CA VAL A 54 -18.51 11.26 -26.02
C VAL A 54 -19.56 10.15 -25.83
N GLY A 55 -19.17 8.90 -26.08
CA GLY A 55 -20.02 7.73 -25.92
C GLY A 55 -20.53 7.48 -24.49
N THR A 56 -19.86 8.01 -23.47
CA THR A 56 -20.31 7.93 -22.07
C THR A 56 -21.35 8.98 -21.70
N GLY A 57 -21.69 9.90 -22.62
CA GLY A 57 -22.63 10.99 -22.38
C GLY A 57 -22.02 12.23 -21.71
N ILE A 58 -20.69 12.24 -21.49
CA ILE A 58 -19.97 13.40 -20.96
C ILE A 58 -19.87 14.49 -22.03
N ARG A 59 -20.16 15.74 -21.65
CA ARG A 59 -20.06 16.89 -22.57
C ARG A 59 -18.60 17.27 -22.78
N PRO A 60 -18.12 17.39 -24.04
CA PRO A 60 -16.77 17.87 -24.33
C PRO A 60 -16.56 19.34 -23.95
N PHE A 61 -15.30 19.75 -23.79
CA PHE A 61 -14.91 21.13 -23.51
C PHE A 61 -13.77 21.62 -24.42
N PRO A 62 -13.64 22.94 -24.67
CA PRO A 62 -14.61 23.99 -24.36
C PRO A 62 -15.86 23.92 -25.25
N THR A 63 -16.99 24.45 -24.75
CA THR A 63 -18.28 24.53 -25.46
C THR A 63 -18.42 25.78 -26.34
N GLU A 64 -17.57 26.78 -26.14
CA GLU A 64 -17.49 28.04 -26.90
C GLU A 64 -16.01 28.37 -27.20
N GLU A 65 -15.73 29.37 -28.04
CA GLU A 65 -14.36 29.84 -28.28
C GLU A 65 -13.75 30.36 -26.97
N SER A 66 -12.78 29.63 -26.43
CA SER A 66 -12.00 30.04 -25.27
C SER A 66 -11.05 31.17 -25.64
N ILE A 67 -10.96 32.19 -24.79
CA ILE A 67 -9.89 33.20 -24.89
C ILE A 67 -8.59 32.51 -24.51
N ASP A 68 -7.66 32.45 -25.46
CA ASP A 68 -6.33 31.87 -25.27
C ASP A 68 -5.47 32.87 -24.48
N ASP A 69 -5.54 32.80 -23.15
CA ASP A 69 -4.75 33.64 -22.25
C ASP A 69 -3.59 32.84 -21.66
N GLU A 70 -2.60 32.54 -22.51
CA GLU A 70 -1.35 31.85 -22.15
C GLU A 70 -0.58 32.56 -21.01
N ASP A 71 -0.86 33.85 -20.73
CA ASP A 71 -0.20 34.60 -19.67
C ASP A 71 -0.55 34.09 -18.27
N ILE A 72 -1.70 33.43 -18.08
CA ILE A 72 -2.12 32.90 -16.78
C ILE A 72 -1.24 31.74 -16.31
N TYR A 73 -0.57 31.02 -17.22
CA TYR A 73 0.24 29.84 -16.90
C TYR A 73 1.70 30.20 -16.55
N LYS A 74 2.16 31.42 -16.88
CA LYS A 74 3.57 31.82 -16.72
C LYS A 74 4.09 31.77 -15.28
N GLY A 75 3.21 31.93 -14.29
CA GLY A 75 3.55 31.89 -12.86
C GLY A 75 3.53 30.49 -12.24
N LEU A 76 2.98 29.48 -12.91
CA LEU A 76 2.80 28.14 -12.32
C LEU A 76 4.12 27.43 -11.93
N PRO A 77 5.23 27.55 -12.68
CA PRO A 77 6.49 26.92 -12.28
C PRO A 77 7.08 27.42 -10.95
N ASP A 78 6.61 28.57 -10.46
CA ASP A 78 7.00 29.13 -9.16
C ASP A 78 6.04 28.70 -8.04
N LEU A 79 4.80 28.37 -8.36
CA LEU A 79 3.73 28.05 -7.39
C LEU A 79 3.54 26.53 -7.17
N ILE A 80 4.02 25.68 -8.08
CA ILE A 80 3.77 24.22 -8.02
C ILE A 80 4.25 23.55 -6.72
N ASP A 81 5.30 24.07 -6.10
CA ASP A 81 5.85 23.52 -4.85
C ASP A 81 5.14 24.07 -3.58
N GLU A 82 4.20 25.02 -3.72
CA GLU A 82 3.53 25.70 -2.59
C GLU A 82 2.22 25.02 -2.16
N THR A 83 1.68 24.08 -2.94
CA THR A 83 0.44 23.37 -2.61
C THR A 83 0.70 22.16 -1.72
N GLY A 84 -0.04 22.05 -0.61
CA GLY A 84 0.05 20.93 0.33
C GLY A 84 -0.49 19.61 -0.23
N GLU A 85 -0.27 18.53 0.52
CA GLU A 85 -0.91 17.23 0.23
C GLU A 85 -2.39 17.33 0.59
N ASP A 86 -3.26 17.27 -0.41
CA ASP A 86 -4.72 17.28 -0.25
C ASP A 86 -5.26 15.86 -0.42
N GLU A 87 -5.64 15.21 0.69
CA GLU A 87 -6.18 13.85 0.68
C GLU A 87 -7.53 13.77 -0.07
N GLU A 88 -8.32 14.85 -0.05
CA GLU A 88 -9.63 14.92 -0.74
C GLU A 88 -9.48 14.85 -2.27
N LEU A 89 -8.30 15.17 -2.81
CA LEU A 89 -8.01 15.08 -4.24
C LEU A 89 -8.16 13.65 -4.80
N TYR A 90 -7.98 12.63 -3.97
CA TYR A 90 -7.97 11.23 -4.39
C TYR A 90 -9.29 10.49 -4.14
N ASP A 91 -10.33 11.17 -3.65
CA ASP A 91 -11.62 10.55 -3.33
C ASP A 91 -12.25 9.84 -4.53
N CYS A 92 -12.12 10.39 -5.74
CA CYS A 92 -12.62 9.78 -6.97
C CYS A 92 -11.76 8.62 -7.52
N VAL A 93 -10.54 8.44 -6.98
CA VAL A 93 -9.64 7.34 -7.36
C VAL A 93 -9.92 6.08 -6.52
N TYR A 94 -10.33 6.27 -5.27
CA TYR A 94 -10.62 5.20 -4.31
C TYR A 94 -12.12 5.00 -4.02
N GLY A 95 -12.99 5.86 -4.57
CA GLY A 95 -14.41 5.96 -4.20
C GLY A 95 -15.37 4.95 -4.83
N GLU A 96 -14.93 4.14 -5.80
CA GLU A 96 -15.75 3.07 -6.39
C GLU A 96 -15.19 1.71 -5.99
N ASP A 97 -15.55 1.28 -4.79
CA ASP A 97 -15.29 -0.06 -4.27
C ASP A 97 -16.11 -1.07 -5.11
N GLU A 98 -15.64 -1.42 -6.32
CA GLU A 98 -16.30 -2.39 -7.24
C GLU A 98 -16.64 -3.74 -6.56
N GLY A 99 -16.01 -4.05 -5.41
CA GLY A 99 -16.31 -5.24 -4.61
C GLY A 99 -17.30 -5.03 -3.46
N GLY A 100 -17.52 -3.80 -3.00
CA GLY A 100 -18.31 -3.47 -1.79
C GLY A 100 -19.72 -4.06 -1.81
N GLU A 101 -20.40 -3.89 -2.95
CA GLU A 101 -21.77 -4.37 -3.16
C GLU A 101 -21.85 -5.90 -3.20
N VAL A 102 -20.85 -6.57 -3.80
CA VAL A 102 -20.81 -8.05 -3.93
C VAL A 102 -20.80 -8.73 -2.56
N TYR A 103 -19.96 -8.28 -1.63
CA TYR A 103 -19.90 -8.86 -0.29
C TYR A 103 -21.21 -8.67 0.46
N GLU A 104 -21.75 -7.46 0.45
CA GLU A 104 -23.00 -7.17 1.15
C GLU A 104 -24.16 -7.98 0.57
N ASP A 105 -24.28 -8.09 -0.76
CA ASP A 105 -25.33 -8.89 -1.40
C ASP A 105 -25.19 -10.38 -1.10
N LEU A 106 -23.96 -10.89 -1.02
CA LEU A 106 -23.68 -12.28 -0.67
C LEU A 106 -24.02 -12.60 0.80
N MET A 107 -23.82 -11.63 1.71
CA MET A 107 -24.09 -11.78 3.14
C MET A 107 -25.55 -11.43 3.52
N LYS A 108 -26.28 -10.67 2.70
CA LYS A 108 -27.66 -10.22 2.96
C LYS A 108 -28.75 -11.24 2.66
N ASP A 109 -28.51 -12.22 1.78
CA ASP A 109 -29.55 -13.10 1.23
C ASP A 109 -30.41 -13.86 2.30
N GLU A 110 -30.03 -13.85 3.59
CA GLU A 110 -30.82 -14.43 4.69
C GLU A 110 -31.08 -13.49 5.91
N ALA A 111 -30.55 -12.25 5.92
CA ALA A 111 -30.69 -11.33 7.07
C ALA A 111 -32.09 -10.67 7.19
N ALA A 112 -32.96 -10.82 6.18
CA ALA A 112 -34.24 -10.13 6.07
C ALA A 112 -35.35 -10.61 7.04
N GLN A 113 -35.04 -11.43 8.05
CA GLN A 113 -36.03 -12.05 8.94
C GLN A 113 -35.87 -11.72 10.42
N GLN A 114 -35.13 -10.68 10.81
CA GLN A 114 -35.02 -10.28 12.21
C GLN A 114 -35.94 -9.09 12.57
N PRO A 115 -36.89 -9.25 13.52
CA PRO A 115 -37.70 -8.15 14.05
C PRO A 115 -36.87 -7.10 14.82
N LYS A 116 -37.44 -5.91 15.06
CA LYS A 116 -36.84 -4.89 15.94
C LYS A 116 -36.92 -5.33 17.40
N HIS A 117 -35.80 -5.25 18.11
CA HIS A 117 -35.54 -6.09 19.27
C HIS A 117 -34.76 -5.31 20.38
N THR A 118 -34.95 -5.68 21.66
CA THR A 118 -34.42 -4.97 22.87
C THR A 118 -32.89 -5.07 23.04
N GLU A 119 -32.25 -4.40 24.02
CA GLU A 119 -30.77 -4.34 24.11
C GLU A 119 -30.06 -5.73 24.23
N ASN A 120 -30.60 -6.67 25.03
CA ASN A 120 -30.11 -8.06 25.10
C ASN A 120 -30.36 -8.87 23.81
N ASP A 121 -31.35 -8.43 23.05
CA ASP A 121 -31.79 -9.01 21.80
C ASP A 121 -30.83 -8.61 20.67
N ILE A 122 -30.35 -7.35 20.68
CA ILE A 122 -29.34 -6.85 19.74
C ILE A 122 -28.02 -7.59 19.90
N ARG A 123 -27.58 -7.89 21.14
CA ARG A 123 -26.37 -8.71 21.37
C ARG A 123 -26.51 -10.10 20.72
N SER A 124 -27.67 -10.72 20.87
CA SER A 124 -27.99 -12.02 20.26
C SER A 124 -28.01 -11.93 18.73
N CYS A 125 -28.52 -10.83 18.17
CA CYS A 125 -28.44 -10.53 16.74
C CYS A 125 -26.99 -10.43 16.26
N CYS A 126 -26.10 -9.75 16.99
CA CYS A 126 -24.68 -9.67 16.64
C CYS A 126 -23.99 -11.05 16.61
N LEU A 127 -24.30 -11.92 17.58
CA LEU A 127 -23.77 -13.29 17.59
C LEU A 127 -24.30 -14.11 16.40
N ALA A 128 -25.60 -14.01 16.13
CA ALA A 128 -26.21 -14.65 14.97
C ALA A 128 -25.60 -14.16 13.67
N GLU A 129 -25.34 -12.85 13.54
CA GLU A 129 -24.70 -12.25 12.37
C GLU A 129 -23.26 -12.76 12.19
N ILE A 130 -22.44 -12.80 13.26
CA ILE A 130 -21.09 -13.36 13.21
C ILE A 130 -21.13 -14.81 12.70
N LYS A 131 -22.02 -15.62 13.25
CA LYS A 131 -22.19 -17.03 12.89
C LYS A 131 -22.62 -17.19 11.44
N GLN A 132 -23.73 -16.58 11.05
CA GLN A 132 -24.35 -16.73 9.72
C GLN A 132 -23.42 -16.23 8.62
N THR A 133 -22.80 -15.07 8.82
CA THR A 133 -21.88 -14.52 7.82
C THR A 133 -20.58 -15.32 7.72
N GLU A 134 -20.13 -15.99 8.79
CA GLU A 134 -18.97 -16.90 8.73
C GLU A 134 -19.29 -18.22 8.01
N GLU A 135 -20.47 -18.79 8.30
CA GLU A 135 -20.98 -19.98 7.59
C GLU A 135 -21.09 -19.69 6.09
N LYS A 136 -21.74 -18.58 5.73
CA LYS A 136 -21.89 -18.15 4.33
C LYS A 136 -20.56 -17.88 3.65
N TYR A 137 -19.63 -17.23 4.35
CA TYR A 137 -18.30 -16.98 3.82
C TYR A 137 -17.54 -18.28 3.54
N THR A 138 -17.59 -19.23 4.47
CA THR A 138 -16.94 -20.54 4.31
C THR A 138 -17.55 -21.33 3.16
N GLU A 139 -18.89 -21.35 3.04
CA GLU A 139 -19.58 -21.94 1.89
C GLU A 139 -19.15 -21.31 0.56
N THR A 140 -18.92 -19.99 0.56
CA THR A 140 -18.45 -19.27 -0.61
C THR A 140 -17.04 -19.70 -1.00
N LEU A 141 -16.11 -19.79 -0.04
CA LEU A 141 -14.77 -20.30 -0.29
C LEU A 141 -14.78 -21.75 -0.81
N GLU A 142 -15.61 -22.61 -0.21
CA GLU A 142 -15.79 -24.00 -0.65
C GLU A 142 -16.42 -24.08 -2.04
N SER A 143 -17.32 -23.16 -2.38
CA SER A 143 -17.91 -23.02 -3.71
C SER A 143 -16.86 -22.65 -4.75
N ILE A 144 -15.95 -21.72 -4.44
CA ILE A 144 -14.80 -21.38 -5.30
C ILE A 144 -13.95 -22.63 -5.56
N GLU A 145 -13.59 -23.37 -4.52
CA GLU A 145 -12.78 -24.59 -4.64
C GLU A 145 -13.49 -25.66 -5.49
N LYS A 146 -14.76 -25.94 -5.20
CA LYS A 146 -15.52 -27.03 -5.83
C LYS A 146 -15.93 -26.73 -7.27
N PHE A 147 -16.45 -25.52 -7.52
CA PHE A 147 -17.09 -25.20 -8.80
C PHE A 147 -16.18 -24.42 -9.75
N PHE A 148 -15.10 -23.81 -9.29
CA PHE A 148 -14.15 -23.09 -10.16
C PHE A 148 -12.78 -23.77 -10.19
N MET A 149 -12.12 -23.98 -9.04
CA MET A 149 -10.76 -24.52 -9.02
C MET A 149 -10.69 -25.93 -9.62
N VAL A 150 -11.57 -26.85 -9.19
CA VAL A 150 -11.54 -28.24 -9.70
C VAL A 150 -11.78 -28.29 -11.22
N PRO A 151 -12.80 -27.61 -11.79
CA PRO A 151 -13.00 -27.60 -13.24
C PRO A 151 -11.90 -26.88 -14.02
N LEU A 152 -11.42 -25.72 -13.54
CA LEU A 152 -10.46 -24.90 -14.29
C LEU A 152 -9.03 -25.45 -14.26
N ARG A 153 -8.70 -26.38 -13.36
CA ARG A 153 -7.40 -27.06 -13.31
C ARG A 153 -6.99 -27.72 -14.64
N ARG A 154 -7.96 -28.10 -15.48
CA ARG A 154 -7.70 -28.70 -16.81
C ARG A 154 -7.57 -27.68 -17.94
N PHE A 155 -7.98 -26.43 -17.70
CA PHE A 155 -8.05 -25.37 -18.69
C PHE A 155 -6.94 -24.32 -18.52
N LEU A 156 -6.44 -24.16 -17.28
CA LEU A 156 -5.35 -23.24 -16.94
C LEU A 156 -4.02 -23.98 -16.90
N SER A 157 -2.94 -23.30 -17.28
CA SER A 157 -1.60 -23.76 -16.95
C SER A 157 -1.36 -23.70 -15.43
N ALA A 158 -0.38 -24.44 -14.92
CA ALA A 158 -0.06 -24.43 -13.50
C ALA A 158 0.25 -23.01 -12.98
N SER A 159 1.00 -22.22 -13.74
CA SER A 159 1.34 -20.83 -13.36
C SER A 159 0.11 -19.93 -13.33
N GLU A 160 -0.80 -20.04 -14.30
CA GLU A 160 -2.05 -19.26 -14.32
C GLU A 160 -2.96 -19.67 -13.16
N PHE A 161 -3.05 -20.98 -12.90
CA PHE A 161 -3.85 -21.52 -11.81
C PHE A 161 -3.36 -20.99 -10.45
N ASP A 162 -2.06 -21.08 -10.19
CA ASP A 162 -1.46 -20.60 -8.93
C ASP A 162 -1.60 -19.08 -8.79
N THR A 163 -1.49 -18.33 -9.89
CA THR A 163 -1.68 -16.87 -9.89
C THR A 163 -3.13 -16.48 -9.61
N VAL A 164 -4.11 -17.15 -10.21
CA VAL A 164 -5.53 -16.83 -10.07
C VAL A 164 -6.08 -17.19 -8.69
N PHE A 165 -5.67 -18.34 -8.14
CA PHE A 165 -6.25 -18.86 -6.88
C PHE A 165 -5.37 -18.64 -5.64
N ILE A 166 -4.13 -18.18 -5.79
CA ILE A 166 -3.22 -17.78 -4.71
C ILE A 166 -3.14 -18.86 -3.61
N ASN A 167 -3.77 -18.61 -2.46
CA ASN A 167 -3.83 -19.48 -1.29
C ASN A 167 -5.28 -19.73 -0.81
N ILE A 168 -6.27 -19.64 -1.71
CA ILE A 168 -7.67 -20.00 -1.43
C ILE A 168 -7.81 -21.37 -0.72
N PRO A 169 -7.09 -22.45 -1.10
CA PRO A 169 -7.20 -23.73 -0.41
C PRO A 169 -6.83 -23.66 1.08
N ASP A 170 -5.90 -22.79 1.46
CA ASP A 170 -5.51 -22.61 2.86
C ASP A 170 -6.53 -21.74 3.61
N LEU A 171 -7.12 -20.75 2.94
CA LEU A 171 -8.26 -20.00 3.47
C LEU A 171 -9.44 -20.93 3.76
N VAL A 172 -9.83 -21.81 2.82
CA VAL A 172 -10.90 -22.81 3.01
C VAL A 172 -10.65 -23.65 4.27
N LYS A 173 -9.44 -24.19 4.44
CA LYS A 173 -9.09 -25.01 5.61
C LYS A 173 -9.22 -24.24 6.93
N ILE A 174 -8.71 -23.01 6.99
CA ILE A 174 -8.76 -22.21 8.21
C ILE A 174 -10.19 -21.84 8.55
N HIS A 175 -10.97 -21.38 7.56
CA HIS A 175 -12.35 -20.93 7.77
C HIS A 175 -13.32 -22.07 8.08
N ARG A 176 -13.09 -23.28 7.55
CA ARG A 176 -13.82 -24.48 7.99
C ARG A 176 -13.63 -24.76 9.48
N SER A 177 -12.38 -24.69 9.97
CA SER A 177 -12.11 -24.83 11.41
C SER A 177 -12.70 -23.67 12.22
N LEU A 178 -12.56 -22.43 11.74
CA LEU A 178 -13.07 -21.23 12.43
C LEU A 178 -14.60 -21.28 12.58
N THR A 179 -15.31 -21.65 11.51
CA THR A 179 -16.76 -21.83 11.52
C THR A 179 -17.18 -22.88 12.53
N GLN A 180 -16.50 -24.02 12.57
CA GLN A 180 -16.79 -25.09 13.53
C GLN A 180 -16.61 -24.61 14.98
N ASP A 181 -15.51 -23.91 15.26
CA ASP A 181 -15.21 -23.40 16.61
C ASP A 181 -16.19 -22.29 17.03
N ILE A 182 -16.57 -21.39 16.11
CA ILE A 182 -17.58 -20.34 16.36
C ILE A 182 -18.95 -20.97 16.63
N ASN A 183 -19.35 -21.97 15.84
CA ASN A 183 -20.61 -22.69 16.01
C ASN A 183 -20.67 -23.39 17.38
N ASP A 184 -19.61 -24.12 17.75
CA ASP A 184 -19.52 -24.77 19.05
C ASP A 184 -19.56 -23.76 20.20
N SER A 185 -18.85 -22.63 20.06
CA SER A 185 -18.85 -21.55 21.06
C SER A 185 -20.25 -20.99 21.30
N ILE A 186 -20.97 -20.62 20.24
CA ILE A 186 -22.28 -19.96 20.34
C ILE A 186 -23.36 -20.94 20.78
N VAL A 187 -23.38 -22.16 20.24
CA VAL A 187 -24.46 -23.13 20.49
C VAL A 187 -24.26 -23.92 21.77
N ASN A 188 -23.02 -24.37 22.06
CA ASN A 188 -22.77 -25.32 23.16
C ASN A 188 -22.12 -24.67 24.39
N LYS A 189 -21.49 -23.50 24.25
CA LYS A 189 -20.71 -22.86 25.32
C LYS A 189 -21.23 -21.48 25.73
N ASN A 190 -22.41 -21.08 25.25
CA ASN A 190 -22.99 -19.77 25.49
C ASN A 190 -21.98 -18.63 25.27
N ASP A 191 -21.23 -18.71 24.16
CA ASP A 191 -20.31 -17.68 23.64
C ASP A 191 -19.19 -17.20 24.58
N GLN A 192 -19.04 -17.79 25.77
CA GLN A 192 -18.06 -17.39 26.79
C GLN A 192 -16.61 -17.48 26.32
N ASN A 193 -16.30 -18.39 25.38
CA ASN A 193 -14.96 -18.57 24.83
C ASN A 193 -14.76 -17.95 23.44
N LEU A 194 -15.74 -17.19 22.92
CA LEU A 194 -15.70 -16.63 21.57
C LEU A 194 -14.49 -15.71 21.37
N TYR A 195 -14.21 -14.87 22.36
CA TYR A 195 -13.05 -13.96 22.32
C TYR A 195 -11.72 -14.72 22.13
N GLN A 196 -11.56 -15.86 22.80
CA GLN A 196 -10.35 -16.66 22.74
C GLN A 196 -10.16 -17.30 21.37
N ILE A 197 -11.26 -17.65 20.68
CA ILE A 197 -11.22 -18.16 19.31
C ILE A 197 -10.60 -17.10 18.40
N PHE A 198 -11.09 -15.87 18.38
CA PHE A 198 -10.54 -14.81 17.53
C PHE A 198 -9.06 -14.51 17.85
N ILE A 199 -8.68 -14.49 19.13
CA ILE A 199 -7.27 -14.32 19.53
C ILE A 199 -6.41 -15.46 18.98
N ASN A 200 -6.84 -16.71 19.12
CA ASN A 200 -6.11 -17.88 18.64
C ASN A 200 -6.00 -17.95 17.11
N TYR A 201 -7.02 -17.47 16.40
CA TYR A 201 -7.03 -17.47 14.94
C TYR A 201 -6.27 -16.29 14.33
N LYS A 202 -5.96 -15.23 15.09
CA LYS A 202 -5.20 -14.06 14.61
C LYS A 202 -3.94 -14.45 13.84
N GLU A 203 -3.07 -15.28 14.43
CA GLU A 203 -1.82 -15.72 13.77
C GLU A 203 -2.06 -16.65 12.58
N ARG A 204 -3.16 -17.40 12.57
CA ARG A 204 -3.54 -18.26 11.43
C ARG A 204 -4.04 -17.43 10.25
N LEU A 205 -4.76 -16.34 10.54
CA LEU A 205 -5.34 -15.44 9.54
C LEU A 205 -4.31 -14.48 8.91
N VAL A 206 -3.05 -14.47 9.35
CA VAL A 206 -2.00 -13.64 8.70
C VAL A 206 -1.76 -14.01 7.23
N ILE A 207 -2.21 -15.20 6.79
CA ILE A 207 -2.14 -15.64 5.39
C ILE A 207 -2.96 -14.73 4.45
N TYR A 208 -3.89 -13.94 4.98
CA TYR A 208 -4.57 -12.89 4.21
C TYR A 208 -3.61 -11.84 3.67
N GLY A 209 -2.45 -11.60 4.31
CA GLY A 209 -1.44 -10.70 3.77
C GLY A 209 -0.95 -11.14 2.38
N GLN A 210 -0.76 -12.45 2.16
CA GLN A 210 -0.41 -12.98 0.84
C GLN A 210 -1.57 -12.79 -0.15
N TYR A 211 -2.80 -13.12 0.27
CA TYR A 211 -3.97 -13.02 -0.58
C TYR A 211 -4.21 -11.58 -1.06
N CYS A 212 -4.31 -10.63 -0.12
CA CYS A 212 -4.64 -9.23 -0.41
C CYS A 212 -3.53 -8.51 -1.21
N SER A 213 -2.28 -8.94 -1.10
CA SER A 213 -1.18 -8.36 -1.89
C SER A 213 -1.13 -8.88 -3.34
N GLN A 214 -1.84 -9.97 -3.66
CA GLN A 214 -1.79 -10.63 -4.97
C GLN A 214 -3.13 -10.63 -5.71
N VAL A 215 -4.26 -10.36 -5.03
CA VAL A 215 -5.61 -10.43 -5.62
C VAL A 215 -5.79 -9.53 -6.85
N GLU A 216 -5.19 -8.32 -6.87
CA GLU A 216 -5.24 -7.43 -8.05
C GLU A 216 -4.55 -8.05 -9.27
N ILE A 217 -3.43 -8.75 -9.05
CA ILE A 217 -2.69 -9.46 -10.10
C ILE A 217 -3.50 -10.68 -10.56
N ALA A 218 -4.12 -11.40 -9.63
CA ALA A 218 -4.99 -12.54 -9.92
C ALA A 218 -6.18 -12.13 -10.81
N ILE A 219 -6.86 -11.04 -10.48
CA ILE A 219 -7.96 -10.47 -11.25
C ILE A 219 -7.50 -10.04 -12.65
N SER A 220 -6.37 -9.32 -12.74
CA SER A 220 -5.81 -8.89 -14.02
C SER A 220 -5.42 -10.09 -14.90
N CYS A 221 -4.86 -11.14 -14.29
CA CYS A 221 -4.53 -12.39 -14.97
C CYS A 221 -5.80 -13.09 -15.50
N LEU A 222 -6.84 -13.19 -14.66
CA LEU A 222 -8.13 -13.77 -15.02
C LEU A 222 -8.80 -13.03 -16.18
N ASP A 223 -8.78 -11.70 -16.16
CA ASP A 223 -9.31 -10.87 -17.25
C ASP A 223 -8.58 -11.13 -18.56
N ASN A 224 -7.24 -11.18 -18.51
CA ASN A 224 -6.43 -11.44 -19.70
C ASN A 224 -6.68 -12.86 -20.25
N ILE A 225 -6.79 -13.86 -19.37
CA ILE A 225 -7.15 -15.23 -19.74
C ILE A 225 -8.53 -15.25 -20.42
N SER A 226 -9.53 -14.61 -19.81
CA SER A 226 -10.89 -14.55 -20.35
C SER A 226 -10.95 -13.86 -21.72
N LYS A 227 -10.14 -12.81 -21.94
CA LYS A 227 -10.03 -12.12 -23.23
C LYS A 227 -9.32 -12.93 -24.31
N THR A 228 -8.36 -13.77 -23.94
CA THR A 228 -7.47 -14.45 -24.90
C THR A 228 -7.84 -15.92 -25.16
N LYS A 229 -8.59 -16.55 -24.25
CA LYS A 229 -8.94 -17.98 -24.28
C LYS A 229 -10.45 -18.16 -24.17
N GLU A 230 -11.12 -18.23 -25.32
CA GLU A 230 -12.59 -18.33 -25.37
C GLU A 230 -13.12 -19.60 -24.70
N ASP A 231 -12.37 -20.71 -24.75
CA ASP A 231 -12.73 -21.96 -24.07
C ASP A 231 -12.73 -21.80 -22.54
N VAL A 232 -11.76 -21.07 -21.98
CA VAL A 232 -11.72 -20.75 -20.55
C VAL A 232 -12.87 -19.82 -20.16
N LYS A 233 -13.16 -18.81 -20.99
CA LYS A 233 -14.26 -17.87 -20.76
C LYS A 233 -15.62 -18.58 -20.71
N LEU A 234 -15.92 -19.44 -21.69
CA LEU A 234 -17.15 -20.26 -21.67
C LEU A 234 -17.20 -21.18 -20.46
N LYS A 235 -16.03 -21.70 -20.03
CA LYS A 235 -15.96 -22.53 -18.83
C LYS A 235 -16.25 -21.73 -17.56
N LEU A 236 -15.76 -20.50 -17.44
CA LEU A 236 -16.04 -19.60 -16.32
C LEU A 236 -17.55 -19.29 -16.21
N GLU A 237 -18.22 -19.06 -17.34
CA GLU A 237 -19.67 -18.86 -17.39
C GLU A 237 -20.45 -20.11 -16.95
N GLU A 238 -20.03 -21.31 -17.39
CA GLU A 238 -20.61 -22.58 -16.93
C GLU A 238 -20.43 -22.76 -15.42
N CYS A 239 -19.22 -22.49 -14.91
CA CYS A 239 -18.89 -22.58 -13.49
C CYS A 239 -19.76 -21.62 -12.66
N SER A 240 -19.92 -20.37 -13.09
CA SER A 240 -20.77 -19.38 -12.41
C SER A 240 -22.24 -19.82 -12.38
N LYS A 241 -22.79 -20.29 -13.51
CA LYS A 241 -24.16 -20.85 -13.56
C LYS A 241 -24.34 -22.01 -12.60
N ARG A 242 -23.36 -22.91 -12.49
CA ARG A 242 -23.43 -24.08 -11.60
C ARG A 242 -23.25 -23.74 -10.12
N ALA A 243 -22.49 -22.70 -9.80
CA ALA A 243 -22.16 -22.32 -8.43
C ALA A 243 -23.28 -21.46 -7.79
N ASN A 244 -23.85 -20.52 -8.55
CA ASN A 244 -24.74 -19.48 -8.00
C ASN A 244 -25.77 -18.97 -9.01
N ASN A 245 -26.15 -19.79 -10.01
CA ASN A 245 -27.09 -19.42 -11.08
C ASN A 245 -26.67 -18.20 -11.91
N GLY A 246 -25.38 -17.87 -11.93
CA GLY A 246 -24.87 -16.72 -12.68
C GLY A 246 -24.97 -15.39 -11.94
N LYS A 247 -25.32 -15.38 -10.64
CA LYS A 247 -25.40 -14.16 -9.82
C LYS A 247 -24.03 -13.50 -9.63
N PHE A 248 -22.98 -14.32 -9.45
CA PHE A 248 -21.61 -13.83 -9.21
C PHE A 248 -20.60 -14.55 -10.09
N THR A 249 -19.69 -13.79 -10.70
CA THR A 249 -18.58 -14.30 -11.49
C THR A 249 -17.41 -14.71 -10.60
N LEU A 250 -16.42 -15.45 -11.14
CA LEU A 250 -15.20 -15.75 -10.37
C LEU A 250 -14.45 -14.47 -9.98
N ARG A 251 -14.45 -13.45 -10.84
CA ARG A 251 -13.84 -12.15 -10.55
C ARG A 251 -14.43 -11.55 -9.27
N ASP A 252 -15.75 -11.50 -9.16
CA ASP A 252 -16.47 -10.95 -8.01
C ASP A 252 -16.15 -11.73 -6.73
N LEU A 253 -16.15 -13.07 -6.83
CA LEU A 253 -15.89 -13.97 -5.71
C LEU A 253 -14.45 -13.86 -5.17
N LEU A 254 -13.47 -13.54 -6.02
CA LEU A 254 -12.08 -13.37 -5.59
C LEU A 254 -11.86 -12.10 -4.75
N VAL A 255 -12.77 -11.13 -4.75
CA VAL A 255 -12.67 -9.93 -3.89
C VAL A 255 -13.17 -10.19 -2.47
N VAL A 256 -14.11 -11.13 -2.31
CA VAL A 256 -14.80 -11.43 -1.04
C VAL A 256 -13.84 -11.70 0.13
N PRO A 257 -12.74 -12.47 0.01
CA PRO A 257 -11.84 -12.70 1.13
C PRO A 257 -11.19 -11.42 1.68
N MET A 258 -10.79 -10.51 0.80
CA MET A 258 -10.21 -9.23 1.19
C MET A 258 -11.19 -8.41 2.04
N GLN A 259 -12.47 -8.49 1.72
CA GLN A 259 -13.52 -7.78 2.46
C GLN A 259 -13.83 -8.46 3.79
N ARG A 260 -13.91 -9.80 3.82
CA ARG A 260 -14.24 -10.56 5.04
C ARG A 260 -13.27 -10.24 6.18
N VAL A 261 -11.97 -10.24 5.91
CA VAL A 261 -10.96 -9.99 6.96
C VAL A 261 -11.10 -8.60 7.60
N LEU A 262 -11.63 -7.63 6.86
CA LEU A 262 -11.91 -6.26 7.33
C LEU A 262 -13.24 -6.12 8.07
N LYS A 263 -14.11 -7.15 8.07
CA LYS A 263 -15.40 -7.11 8.78
C LYS A 263 -15.31 -7.63 10.21
N TYR A 264 -14.33 -8.48 10.55
CA TYR A 264 -14.21 -9.06 11.89
C TYR A 264 -14.14 -8.03 13.02
N HIS A 265 -13.34 -6.96 12.85
CA HIS A 265 -13.25 -5.93 13.87
C HIS A 265 -14.54 -5.10 13.99
N LEU A 266 -15.30 -4.93 12.90
CA LEU A 266 -16.59 -4.22 12.93
C LEU A 266 -17.66 -5.04 13.65
N LEU A 267 -17.75 -6.33 13.34
CA LEU A 267 -18.67 -7.27 14.00
C LEU A 267 -18.40 -7.36 15.50
N LEU A 268 -17.12 -7.52 15.89
CA LEU A 268 -16.73 -7.54 17.29
C LEU A 268 -16.95 -6.18 17.99
N GLN A 269 -16.77 -5.06 17.29
CA GLN A 269 -17.03 -3.73 17.85
C GLN A 269 -18.50 -3.55 18.21
N GLU A 270 -19.41 -3.97 17.34
CA GLU A 270 -20.85 -3.90 17.63
C GLU A 270 -21.23 -4.88 18.75
N LEU A 271 -20.68 -6.09 18.78
CA LEU A 271 -20.89 -7.03 19.89
C LEU A 271 -20.41 -6.47 21.25
N VAL A 272 -19.23 -5.84 21.29
CA VAL A 272 -18.69 -5.19 22.51
C VAL A 272 -19.61 -4.06 22.99
N LYS A 273 -20.18 -3.29 22.08
CA LYS A 273 -21.06 -2.17 22.40
C LYS A 273 -22.29 -2.64 23.17
N HIS A 274 -22.90 -3.75 22.74
CA HIS A 274 -24.11 -4.34 23.36
C HIS A 274 -23.84 -5.40 24.42
N THR A 275 -22.58 -5.63 24.82
CA THR A 275 -22.24 -6.49 25.96
C THR A 275 -22.19 -5.65 27.25
N THR A 276 -23.00 -6.05 28.24
CA THR A 276 -23.18 -5.35 29.52
C THR A 276 -22.27 -5.88 30.63
N ASP A 277 -21.96 -7.19 30.63
CA ASP A 277 -21.05 -7.78 31.63
C ASP A 277 -19.64 -7.19 31.48
N PRO A 278 -19.05 -6.60 32.55
CA PRO A 278 -17.76 -5.93 32.45
C PRO A 278 -16.59 -6.86 32.10
N MET A 279 -16.60 -8.10 32.61
CA MET A 279 -15.51 -9.06 32.40
C MET A 279 -15.53 -9.58 30.96
N GLU A 280 -16.71 -9.96 30.49
CA GLU A 280 -16.94 -10.38 29.11
C GLU A 280 -16.63 -9.26 28.12
N LYS A 281 -17.08 -8.03 28.40
CA LYS A 281 -16.76 -6.85 27.60
C LYS A 281 -15.25 -6.61 27.52
N ALA A 282 -14.52 -6.81 28.62
CA ALA A 282 -13.05 -6.69 28.62
C ALA A 282 -12.39 -7.78 27.77
N ASN A 283 -12.86 -9.04 27.87
CA ASN A 283 -12.37 -10.14 27.06
C ASN A 283 -12.63 -9.93 25.55
N LEU A 284 -13.83 -9.49 25.18
CA LEU A 284 -14.18 -9.17 23.79
C LEU A 284 -13.36 -7.99 23.24
N LYS A 285 -12.99 -7.01 24.06
CA LYS A 285 -12.06 -5.94 23.65
C LYS A 285 -10.69 -6.47 23.25
N LEU A 286 -10.17 -7.49 23.93
CA LEU A 286 -8.91 -8.14 23.54
C LEU A 286 -9.02 -8.81 22.17
N ALA A 287 -10.15 -9.48 21.88
CA ALA A 287 -10.42 -10.04 20.56
C ALA A 287 -10.59 -8.96 19.49
N LEU A 288 -11.26 -7.86 19.82
CA LEU A 288 -11.40 -6.70 18.93
C LEU A 288 -10.03 -6.12 18.56
N ASP A 289 -9.16 -5.90 19.55
CA ASP A 289 -7.80 -5.39 19.33
C ASP A 289 -6.97 -6.37 18.50
N ALA A 290 -7.13 -7.68 18.71
CA ALA A 290 -6.50 -8.71 17.88
C ALA A 290 -6.92 -8.62 16.40
N MET A 291 -8.21 -8.42 16.11
CA MET A 291 -8.73 -8.30 14.74
C MET A 291 -8.39 -6.94 14.10
N LYS A 292 -8.33 -5.86 14.87
CA LYS A 292 -7.81 -4.57 14.39
C LYS A 292 -6.33 -4.66 14.00
N ASP A 293 -5.53 -5.35 14.83
CA ASP A 293 -4.11 -5.56 14.53
C ASP A 293 -3.91 -6.43 13.28
N LEU A 294 -4.77 -7.44 13.07
CA LEU A 294 -4.78 -8.22 11.82
C LEU A 294 -5.12 -7.35 10.60
N ALA A 295 -6.15 -6.51 10.68
CA ALA A 295 -6.50 -5.61 9.57
C ALA A 295 -5.35 -4.64 9.24
N GLN A 296 -4.71 -4.05 10.26
CA GLN A 296 -3.53 -3.21 10.08
C GLN A 296 -2.35 -4.00 9.49
N TYR A 297 -2.13 -5.25 9.92
CA TYR A 297 -1.11 -6.12 9.35
C TYR A 297 -1.33 -6.35 7.85
N VAL A 298 -2.55 -6.69 7.43
CA VAL A 298 -2.89 -6.92 6.01
C VAL A 298 -2.62 -5.67 5.16
N ASN A 299 -3.00 -4.49 5.66
CA ASN A 299 -2.74 -3.22 4.98
C ASN A 299 -1.23 -2.94 4.83
N GLU A 300 -0.43 -3.19 5.86
CA GLU A 300 1.03 -3.04 5.76
C GLU A 300 1.66 -4.04 4.80
N VAL A 301 1.14 -5.29 4.72
CA VAL A 301 1.65 -6.26 3.73
C VAL A 301 1.36 -5.78 2.31
N LYS A 302 0.19 -5.17 2.04
CA LYS A 302 -0.13 -4.56 0.75
C LYS A 302 0.84 -3.41 0.44
N ARG A 303 1.01 -2.48 1.39
CA ARG A 303 1.92 -1.33 1.25
C ARG A 303 3.37 -1.75 1.01
N ASP A 304 3.86 -2.76 1.73
CA ASP A 304 5.21 -3.29 1.52
C ASP A 304 5.35 -3.94 0.14
N ASN A 305 4.32 -4.64 -0.36
CA ASN A 305 4.37 -5.20 -1.71
C ASN A 305 4.39 -4.11 -2.80
N GLU A 306 3.68 -3.00 -2.61
CA GLU A 306 3.77 -1.82 -3.48
C GLU A 306 5.16 -1.19 -3.42
N THR A 307 5.69 -1.00 -2.20
CA THR A 307 7.04 -0.50 -1.97
C THR A 307 8.09 -1.38 -2.65
N LEU A 308 8.00 -2.72 -2.53
CA LEU A 308 8.91 -3.64 -3.18
C LEU A 308 8.81 -3.58 -4.72
N ARG A 309 7.61 -3.37 -5.26
CA ARG A 309 7.40 -3.12 -6.70
C ARG A 309 8.05 -1.82 -7.14
N GLU A 310 7.92 -0.76 -6.35
CA GLU A 310 8.57 0.53 -6.62
C GLU A 310 10.10 0.39 -6.61
N ILE A 311 10.68 -0.25 -5.59
CA ILE A 311 12.12 -0.48 -5.48
C ILE A 311 12.65 -1.26 -6.69
N ARG A 312 11.91 -2.28 -7.17
CA ARG A 312 12.28 -3.01 -8.38
C ARG A 312 12.32 -2.09 -9.61
N GLN A 313 11.38 -1.15 -9.73
CA GLN A 313 11.36 -0.19 -10.83
C GLN A 313 12.53 0.80 -10.76
N PHE A 314 12.87 1.29 -9.58
CA PHE A 314 14.10 2.07 -9.38
C PHE A 314 15.33 1.27 -9.80
N GLN A 315 15.44 0.02 -9.37
CA GLN A 315 16.58 -0.83 -9.70
C GLN A 315 16.73 -1.10 -11.21
N LEU A 316 15.62 -1.22 -11.94
CA LEU A 316 15.64 -1.39 -13.41
C LEU A 316 16.00 -0.10 -14.16
N SER A 317 15.74 1.06 -13.58
CA SER A 317 15.99 2.36 -14.22
C SER A 317 17.35 2.98 -13.90
N ILE A 318 18.05 2.44 -12.89
CA ILE A 318 19.37 2.91 -12.46
C ILE A 318 20.47 2.01 -13.05
N GLU A 319 21.22 2.56 -14.01
CA GLU A 319 22.39 1.94 -14.63
C GLU A 319 23.62 1.99 -13.69
N ASN A 320 24.55 1.05 -13.88
CA ASN A 320 25.78 0.89 -13.08
C ASN A 320 25.55 0.62 -11.58
N LEU A 321 24.37 0.14 -11.20
CA LEU A 321 24.08 -0.26 -9.82
C LEU A 321 24.56 -1.69 -9.56
N ASN A 322 25.57 -1.84 -8.70
CA ASN A 322 26.17 -3.14 -8.37
C ASN A 322 25.53 -3.86 -7.17
N HIS A 323 24.52 -3.25 -6.54
CA HIS A 323 23.90 -3.74 -5.32
C HIS A 323 22.38 -3.70 -5.39
N SER A 324 21.71 -4.63 -4.69
CA SER A 324 20.25 -4.62 -4.58
C SER A 324 19.77 -3.44 -3.75
N LEU A 325 18.79 -2.68 -4.25
CA LEU A 325 18.23 -1.54 -3.50
C LEU A 325 17.47 -1.99 -2.25
N LEU A 326 17.02 -3.25 -2.20
CA LEU A 326 16.33 -3.83 -1.03
C LEU A 326 17.16 -3.75 0.25
N GLN A 327 18.49 -3.72 0.14
CA GLN A 327 19.36 -3.65 1.31
C GLN A 327 19.34 -2.26 1.98
N TYR A 328 18.82 -1.22 1.32
CA TYR A 328 18.85 0.16 1.81
C TYR A 328 17.58 0.60 2.53
N GLY A 329 16.59 -0.28 2.70
CA GLY A 329 15.33 0.04 3.37
C GLY A 329 14.25 0.57 2.42
N ARG A 330 13.30 1.32 2.96
CA ARG A 330 12.20 1.93 2.21
C ARG A 330 12.68 3.24 1.55
N PRO A 331 12.22 3.55 0.33
CA PRO A 331 12.43 4.85 -0.28
C PRO A 331 11.70 5.93 0.52
N GLN A 332 12.38 7.04 0.78
CA GLN A 332 11.82 8.24 1.43
C GLN A 332 11.49 9.34 0.41
N GLY A 333 12.04 9.23 -0.80
CA GLY A 333 11.74 10.14 -1.90
C GLY A 333 12.82 10.15 -2.97
N ASP A 334 12.50 10.73 -4.12
CA ASP A 334 13.44 10.93 -5.22
C ASP A 334 13.25 12.30 -5.88
N GLY A 335 14.32 12.89 -6.40
CA GLY A 335 14.21 14.19 -7.05
C GLY A 335 15.53 14.83 -7.45
N GLU A 336 15.43 15.97 -8.13
CA GLU A 336 16.56 16.74 -8.62
C GLU A 336 17.15 17.64 -7.53
N ILE A 337 18.47 17.58 -7.38
CA ILE A 337 19.24 18.41 -6.45
C ILE A 337 20.53 18.89 -7.12
N ARG A 338 21.14 19.93 -6.56
CA ARG A 338 22.53 20.31 -6.86
C ARG A 338 23.43 19.93 -5.71
N ILE A 339 24.57 19.32 -6.00
CA ILE A 339 25.55 18.92 -4.97
C ILE A 339 26.88 19.59 -5.23
N THR A 340 27.51 20.08 -4.16
CA THR A 340 28.91 20.51 -4.13
C THR A 340 29.67 19.63 -3.15
N THR A 341 30.88 19.21 -3.53
CA THR A 341 31.81 18.48 -2.63
C THR A 341 32.94 19.43 -2.24
N LEU A 342 33.61 19.16 -1.12
CA LEU A 342 34.78 19.97 -0.71
C LEU A 342 35.85 20.04 -1.81
N ASP A 343 36.00 18.95 -2.58
CA ASP A 343 37.01 18.82 -3.64
C ASP A 343 36.58 19.50 -4.95
N LYS A 344 35.27 19.61 -5.20
CA LYS A 344 34.70 20.20 -6.42
C LYS A 344 33.79 21.37 -6.04
N ARG A 345 34.33 22.58 -6.13
CA ARG A 345 33.62 23.83 -5.82
C ARG A 345 32.43 24.13 -6.75
N ALA A 346 32.33 23.46 -7.90
CA ALA A 346 31.22 23.66 -8.83
C ALA A 346 29.99 22.84 -8.42
N ARG A 347 28.82 23.50 -8.38
CA ARG A 347 27.51 22.85 -8.15
C ARG A 347 27.21 21.90 -9.31
N GLN A 348 26.90 20.65 -8.98
CA GLN A 348 26.63 19.60 -9.97
C GLN A 348 25.15 19.20 -9.93
N ASP A 349 24.48 19.27 -11.08
CA ASP A 349 23.10 18.78 -11.21
C ASP A 349 23.05 17.25 -11.09
N ARG A 350 22.23 16.75 -10.16
CA ARG A 350 22.08 15.33 -9.84
C ARG A 350 20.61 15.01 -9.58
N HIS A 351 20.28 13.73 -9.72
CA HIS A 351 19.04 13.16 -9.23
C HIS A 351 19.37 12.23 -8.08
N ILE A 352 18.67 12.31 -6.97
CA ILE A 352 18.87 11.39 -5.85
C ILE A 352 17.66 10.48 -5.66
N PHE A 353 17.93 9.26 -5.23
CA PHE A 353 16.95 8.38 -4.60
C PHE A 353 17.37 8.21 -3.14
N LEU A 354 16.56 8.75 -2.23
CA LEU A 354 16.78 8.65 -0.79
C LEU A 354 16.06 7.42 -0.25
N PHE A 355 16.80 6.56 0.44
CA PHE A 355 16.33 5.40 1.18
C PHE A 355 16.63 5.57 2.66
N ASP A 356 16.07 4.71 3.52
CA ASP A 356 16.36 4.72 4.96
C ASP A 356 17.86 4.70 5.27
N LEU A 357 18.64 3.84 4.60
CA LEU A 357 20.05 3.62 4.92
C LEU A 357 21.02 4.31 3.95
N ALA A 358 20.56 4.79 2.79
CA ALA A 358 21.46 5.31 1.76
C ALA A 358 20.83 6.38 0.85
N VAL A 359 21.69 7.19 0.23
CA VAL A 359 21.33 8.05 -0.90
C VAL A 359 22.01 7.53 -2.15
N ILE A 360 21.23 7.21 -3.19
CA ILE A 360 21.75 6.84 -4.50
C ILE A 360 21.84 8.10 -5.35
N VAL A 361 23.06 8.62 -5.55
CA VAL A 361 23.31 9.83 -6.33
C VAL A 361 23.49 9.45 -7.79
N CYS A 362 22.64 9.98 -8.65
CA CYS A 362 22.59 9.67 -10.07
C CYS A 362 22.77 10.90 -10.94
N LYS A 363 23.23 10.68 -12.18
CA LYS A 363 23.11 11.64 -13.27
C LYS A 363 21.98 11.17 -14.18
N ARG A 364 20.96 12.00 -14.37
CA ARG A 364 19.83 11.68 -15.26
C ARG A 364 20.25 11.61 -16.74
N ARG A 365 19.74 10.62 -17.47
CA ARG A 365 19.97 10.36 -18.90
C ARG A 365 18.64 10.07 -19.59
N GLY A 366 17.86 11.12 -19.85
CA GLY A 366 16.49 10.98 -20.32
C GLY A 366 15.61 10.34 -19.25
N ASP A 367 15.17 9.10 -19.51
CA ASP A 367 14.32 8.31 -18.63
C ASP A 367 15.11 7.37 -17.69
N ASN A 368 16.39 7.14 -17.98
CA ASN A 368 17.28 6.34 -17.15
C ASN A 368 18.15 7.21 -16.24
N TYR A 369 18.75 6.57 -15.24
CA TYR A 369 19.61 7.20 -14.25
C TYR A 369 20.97 6.50 -14.22
N GLU A 370 22.04 7.26 -14.40
CA GLU A 370 23.40 6.73 -14.33
C GLU A 370 23.93 6.91 -12.90
N MET A 371 24.10 5.82 -12.14
CA MET A 371 24.63 5.89 -10.77
C MET A 371 26.03 6.50 -10.76
N LYS A 372 26.27 7.45 -9.84
CA LYS A 372 27.56 8.13 -9.64
C LYS A 372 28.18 7.80 -8.31
N GLU A 373 27.38 7.76 -7.25
CA GLU A 373 27.85 7.50 -5.89
C GLU A 373 26.71 6.95 -5.04
N ILE A 374 27.05 6.16 -4.02
CA ILE A 374 26.13 5.72 -2.97
C ILE A 374 26.63 6.28 -1.65
N ILE A 375 25.82 7.12 -1.01
CA ILE A 375 26.12 7.72 0.28
C ILE A 375 25.48 6.87 1.37
N ASP A 376 26.30 6.26 2.22
CA ASP A 376 25.88 5.48 3.38
C ASP A 376 25.47 6.41 4.53
N LEU A 377 24.15 6.56 4.77
CA LEU A 377 23.62 7.52 5.74
C LEU A 377 24.03 7.21 7.18
N GLN A 378 24.47 5.98 7.49
CA GLN A 378 25.01 5.64 8.81
C GLN A 378 26.30 6.41 9.13
N LYS A 379 26.97 6.97 8.12
CA LYS A 379 28.23 7.72 8.28
C LYS A 379 28.03 9.23 8.26
N TYR A 380 26.81 9.72 8.07
CA TYR A 380 26.54 11.15 7.93
C TYR A 380 25.59 11.67 9.01
N LYS A 381 25.66 12.99 9.22
CA LYS A 381 24.66 13.79 9.94
C LYS A 381 24.19 14.92 9.03
N ILE A 382 22.93 15.30 9.15
CA ILE A 382 22.36 16.42 8.41
C ILE A 382 22.41 17.71 9.22
N THR A 383 22.67 18.84 8.57
CA THR A 383 22.64 20.15 9.22
C THR A 383 22.10 21.20 8.27
N ASN A 384 21.06 21.93 8.69
CA ASN A 384 20.48 23.01 7.89
C ASN A 384 21.51 24.15 7.68
N ASN A 385 21.59 24.71 6.47
CA ASN A 385 22.32 25.95 6.22
C ASN A 385 21.32 27.13 6.11
N PRO A 386 21.07 27.92 7.16
CA PRO A 386 20.11 29.02 7.10
C PRO A 386 20.64 30.23 6.30
N THR A 387 21.94 30.30 6.01
CA THR A 387 22.52 31.46 5.32
C THR A 387 22.08 31.53 3.85
N THR A 388 21.86 30.38 3.23
CA THR A 388 21.41 30.27 1.83
C THR A 388 19.98 30.76 1.61
N ASP A 389 19.18 30.79 2.68
CA ASP A 389 17.75 31.14 2.58
C ASP A 389 17.57 32.64 2.33
N LYS A 390 18.61 33.44 2.60
CA LYS A 390 18.62 34.89 2.35
C LYS A 390 18.84 35.24 0.88
N GLU A 391 19.34 34.31 0.07
CA GLU A 391 19.63 34.57 -1.36
C GLU A 391 18.34 34.68 -2.20
N ASN A 392 17.21 34.13 -1.73
CA ASN A 392 15.91 34.12 -2.42
C ASN A 392 16.01 33.83 -3.93
N LYS A 393 16.90 32.89 -4.30
CA LYS A 393 17.20 32.55 -5.69
C LYS A 393 17.00 31.07 -5.91
N LYS A 394 16.44 30.69 -7.05
CA LYS A 394 16.33 29.28 -7.43
C LYS A 394 17.69 28.59 -7.32
N TRP A 395 17.71 27.40 -6.72
CA TRP A 395 18.93 26.61 -6.52
C TRP A 395 19.98 27.23 -5.57
N SER A 396 19.57 28.13 -4.67
CA SER A 396 20.43 28.60 -3.58
C SER A 396 20.19 27.88 -2.27
N TYR A 397 18.97 27.40 -2.00
CA TYR A 397 18.55 26.85 -0.70
C TYR A 397 19.28 25.55 -0.35
N GLY A 398 20.18 25.58 0.62
CA GLY A 398 21.06 24.43 0.89
C GLY A 398 21.05 23.88 2.31
N PHE A 399 21.60 22.68 2.45
CA PHE A 399 21.90 22.00 3.71
C PHE A 399 23.14 21.11 3.56
N TYR A 400 23.73 20.70 4.68
CA TYR A 400 24.96 19.91 4.71
C TYR A 400 24.70 18.46 5.10
N LEU A 401 25.39 17.56 4.41
CA LEU A 401 25.64 16.19 4.85
C LEU A 401 27.09 16.09 5.31
N ILE A 402 27.29 15.99 6.63
CA ILE A 402 28.61 16.03 7.26
C ILE A 402 29.00 14.61 7.69
N HIS A 403 30.16 14.13 7.28
CA HIS A 403 30.65 12.82 7.69
C HIS A 403 31.00 12.82 9.19
N ILE A 404 30.50 11.83 9.94
CA ILE A 404 30.64 11.79 11.41
C ILE A 404 32.10 11.60 11.87
N GLN A 405 32.94 10.98 11.05
CA GLN A 405 34.38 10.79 11.33
C GLN A 405 35.27 11.89 10.73
N GLY A 406 34.70 13.02 10.27
CA GLY A 406 35.48 14.15 9.74
C GLY A 406 36.06 13.95 8.34
N GLN A 407 35.56 12.98 7.57
CA GLN A 407 35.86 12.86 6.14
C GLN A 407 35.06 13.88 5.32
N ASN A 408 35.16 13.81 3.99
CA ASN A 408 34.52 14.77 3.08
C ASN A 408 33.00 14.83 3.27
N GLY A 409 32.50 16.04 3.50
CA GLY A 409 31.07 16.35 3.51
C GLY A 409 30.58 16.84 2.14
N LEU A 410 29.26 16.92 2.00
CA LEU A 410 28.59 17.45 0.82
C LEU A 410 27.64 18.58 1.20
N GLU A 411 27.52 19.57 0.34
CA GLU A 411 26.47 20.58 0.42
C GLU A 411 25.44 20.31 -0.68
N VAL A 412 24.19 20.14 -0.26
CA VAL A 412 23.04 19.90 -1.12
C VAL A 412 22.29 21.21 -1.29
N TYR A 413 21.83 21.49 -2.51
CA TYR A 413 21.09 22.68 -2.89
C TYR A 413 19.79 22.30 -3.60
N CYS A 414 18.68 22.89 -3.18
CA CYS A 414 17.34 22.66 -3.69
C CYS A 414 16.86 23.86 -4.51
N LYS A 415 15.95 23.61 -5.45
CA LYS A 415 15.38 24.64 -6.33
C LYS A 415 14.61 25.70 -5.54
N THR A 416 13.76 25.29 -4.60
CA THR A 416 12.89 26.14 -3.80
C THR A 416 13.12 25.90 -2.29
N LYS A 417 12.64 26.83 -1.46
CA LYS A 417 12.71 26.73 0.00
C LYS A 417 11.88 25.55 0.53
N ASP A 418 10.72 25.31 -0.08
CA ASP A 418 9.83 24.22 0.33
C ASP A 418 10.40 22.84 -0.02
N LEU A 419 11.03 22.70 -1.20
CA LEU A 419 11.78 21.48 -1.51
C LEU A 419 12.94 21.24 -0.53
N LYS A 420 13.66 22.29 -0.11
CA LYS A 420 14.68 22.16 0.94
C LYS A 420 14.07 21.66 2.25
N LYS A 421 12.93 22.21 2.67
CA LYS A 421 12.21 21.79 3.89
C LYS A 421 11.80 20.31 3.78
N LYS A 422 11.16 19.92 2.68
CA LYS A 422 10.75 18.53 2.39
C LYS A 422 11.94 17.58 2.43
N TRP A 423 13.05 17.91 1.77
CA TRP A 423 14.27 17.09 1.83
C TRP A 423 14.82 16.98 3.25
N LEU A 424 14.92 18.08 4.00
CA LEU A 424 15.38 18.04 5.40
C LEU A 424 14.53 17.08 6.24
N GLU A 425 13.20 17.14 6.10
CA GLU A 425 12.27 16.25 6.80
C GLU A 425 12.47 14.78 6.41
N GLN A 426 12.61 14.46 5.12
CA GLN A 426 12.83 13.09 4.65
C GLN A 426 14.18 12.52 5.09
N PHE A 427 15.25 13.32 5.03
CA PHE A 427 16.56 12.91 5.55
C PHE A 427 16.55 12.71 7.07
N GLN A 428 15.82 13.55 7.82
CA GLN A 428 15.64 13.37 9.26
C GLN A 428 14.85 12.09 9.57
N MET A 429 13.81 11.78 8.79
CA MET A 429 13.05 10.54 8.91
C MET A 429 13.95 9.32 8.69
N ALA A 430 14.73 9.30 7.60
CA ALA A 430 15.70 8.24 7.30
C ALA A 430 16.69 8.04 8.46
N LEU A 431 17.31 9.13 8.93
CA LEU A 431 18.28 9.09 10.04
C LEU A 431 17.63 8.63 11.36
N SER A 432 16.37 9.01 11.61
CA SER A 432 15.59 8.53 12.76
C SER A 432 15.24 7.05 12.65
N ASN A 433 15.14 6.49 11.44
CA ASN A 433 14.99 5.04 11.24
C ASN A 433 16.32 4.30 11.48
N ILE A 434 17.45 4.88 11.08
CA ILE A 434 18.77 4.30 11.38
C ILE A 434 19.06 4.31 12.88
N ARG A 435 18.78 5.45 13.52
CA ARG A 435 19.08 5.71 14.94
C ARG A 435 17.80 6.16 15.64
N PRO A 436 16.87 5.24 15.91
CA PRO A 436 15.65 5.60 16.62
C PRO A 436 15.99 5.96 18.07
N ASP A 437 15.11 6.74 18.68
CA ASP A 437 15.19 7.00 20.12
C ASP A 437 15.20 5.65 20.87
N TYR A 438 16.01 5.58 21.92
CA TYR A 438 16.12 4.39 22.79
C TYR A 438 16.81 3.15 22.17
N ALA A 439 17.36 3.22 20.94
CA ALA A 439 18.00 2.08 20.27
C ALA A 439 19.09 1.34 21.09
N ASP A 440 19.90 2.10 21.82
CA ASP A 440 21.03 1.61 22.63
C ASP A 440 20.78 1.72 24.14
N THR A 441 19.53 2.04 24.54
CA THR A 441 19.18 2.15 25.96
C THR A 441 19.03 0.79 26.61
N SER A 442 19.18 0.76 27.94
CA SER A 442 19.03 -0.48 28.73
C SER A 442 19.92 -1.63 28.21
N PHE A 443 21.09 -1.29 27.65
CA PHE A 443 22.10 -2.19 27.07
C PHE A 443 21.70 -2.95 25.80
N HIS A 444 20.57 -2.61 25.17
CA HIS A 444 20.20 -3.17 23.87
C HIS A 444 21.10 -2.63 22.75
N GLU A 445 20.96 -3.20 21.56
CA GLU A 445 21.55 -2.68 20.31
C GLU A 445 20.56 -3.00 19.18
N PHE A 446 19.53 -2.17 19.06
CA PHE A 446 18.47 -2.34 18.08
C PHE A 446 18.91 -1.86 16.70
N LYS A 447 18.65 -2.70 15.68
CA LYS A 447 18.86 -2.35 14.27
C LYS A 447 17.62 -2.66 13.47
N MET A 448 17.34 -1.85 12.45
CA MET A 448 16.28 -2.12 11.48
C MET A 448 16.42 -3.54 10.94
N HIS A 449 15.33 -4.28 10.89
CA HIS A 449 15.36 -5.70 10.54
C HIS A 449 14.13 -6.14 9.75
N THR A 450 14.34 -7.03 8.80
CA THR A 450 13.27 -7.73 8.08
C THR A 450 13.10 -9.12 8.67
N PHE A 451 11.95 -9.37 9.30
CA PHE A 451 11.60 -10.65 9.90
C PHE A 451 11.01 -11.58 8.82
N ASN A 452 11.60 -12.77 8.66
CA ASN A 452 11.18 -13.75 7.66
C ASN A 452 9.93 -14.57 8.07
N ARG A 453 9.49 -14.42 9.31
CA ARG A 453 8.31 -15.08 9.86
C ARG A 453 7.45 -14.03 10.55
N VAL A 454 6.15 -14.32 10.63
CA VAL A 454 5.24 -13.52 11.46
C VAL A 454 5.77 -13.49 12.88
N THR A 455 6.00 -12.29 13.38
CA THR A 455 6.66 -12.03 14.66
C THR A 455 5.87 -10.97 15.39
N SER A 456 5.70 -11.15 16.71
CA SER A 456 5.05 -10.17 17.57
C SER A 456 6.08 -9.34 18.32
N CYS A 457 5.75 -8.07 18.55
CA CYS A 457 6.58 -7.16 19.33
C CYS A 457 6.68 -7.64 20.78
N LYS A 458 7.91 -7.70 21.30
CA LYS A 458 8.18 -8.16 22.67
C LYS A 458 7.53 -7.30 23.75
N VAL A 459 7.15 -6.06 23.42
CA VAL A 459 6.51 -5.10 24.34
C VAL A 459 4.99 -5.18 24.26
N CYS A 460 4.40 -4.79 23.13
CA CYS A 460 2.95 -4.62 23.03
C CYS A 460 2.20 -5.89 22.61
N GLN A 461 2.91 -6.98 22.28
CA GLN A 461 2.36 -8.25 21.80
C GLN A 461 1.56 -8.14 20.49
N MET A 462 1.55 -6.98 19.83
CA MET A 462 0.99 -6.77 18.50
C MET A 462 1.98 -7.24 17.43
N LEU A 463 1.46 -7.55 16.24
CA LEU A 463 2.27 -8.02 15.11
C LEU A 463 3.28 -6.95 14.70
N LEU A 464 4.51 -7.36 14.37
CA LEU A 464 5.43 -6.56 13.57
C LEU A 464 4.91 -6.61 12.14
N ARG A 465 4.26 -5.53 11.72
CA ARG A 465 3.40 -5.51 10.54
C ARG A 465 4.19 -5.41 9.25
N GLY A 466 3.67 -6.04 8.19
CA GLY A 466 4.29 -6.05 6.87
C GLY A 466 5.27 -7.20 6.63
N THR A 467 6.01 -7.08 5.53
CA THR A 467 6.96 -8.09 5.03
C THR A 467 8.37 -7.56 4.81
N PHE A 468 8.58 -6.26 4.95
CA PHE A 468 9.86 -5.60 4.66
C PHE A 468 10.17 -4.61 5.77
N TYR A 469 11.32 -4.73 6.44
CA TYR A 469 11.72 -3.84 7.55
C TYR A 469 10.59 -3.51 8.55
N GLN A 470 9.94 -4.55 9.11
CA GLN A 470 8.75 -4.40 9.97
C GLN A 470 9.04 -3.72 11.31
N GLY A 471 10.30 -3.69 11.73
CA GLY A 471 10.71 -3.14 13.01
C GLY A 471 12.20 -3.31 13.27
N TYR A 472 12.55 -3.50 14.53
CA TYR A 472 13.92 -3.56 15.00
C TYR A 472 14.20 -4.86 15.71
N LEU A 473 15.41 -5.39 15.53
CA LEU A 473 15.93 -6.55 16.22
C LEU A 473 17.15 -6.15 17.06
N CYS A 474 17.15 -6.51 18.34
CA CYS A 474 18.33 -6.34 19.19
C CYS A 474 19.36 -7.43 18.85
N SER A 475 20.56 -7.03 18.44
CA SER A 475 21.66 -7.96 18.10
C SER A 475 22.14 -8.81 19.29
N LYS A 476 21.89 -8.35 20.53
CA LYS A 476 22.39 -8.98 21.77
C LYS A 476 21.44 -10.00 22.36
N CYS A 477 20.13 -9.72 22.37
CA CYS A 477 19.13 -10.59 23.01
C CYS A 477 18.11 -11.20 22.03
N GLY A 478 18.12 -10.77 20.76
CA GLY A 478 17.17 -11.25 19.75
C GLY A 478 15.75 -10.74 19.92
N ALA A 479 15.50 -9.76 20.81
CA ALA A 479 14.18 -9.15 20.96
C ALA A 479 13.79 -8.38 19.70
N GLY A 480 12.59 -8.64 19.17
CA GLY A 480 11.95 -7.86 18.11
C GLY A 480 10.96 -6.84 18.66
N ALA A 481 10.98 -5.61 18.18
CA ALA A 481 10.10 -4.54 18.64
C ALA A 481 9.77 -3.50 17.56
N HIS A 482 8.63 -2.82 17.71
CA HIS A 482 8.29 -1.62 16.93
C HIS A 482 9.19 -0.44 17.32
N LYS A 483 9.30 0.56 16.43
CA LYS A 483 10.11 1.77 16.66
C LYS A 483 9.71 2.50 17.94
N GLU A 484 8.41 2.66 18.15
CA GLU A 484 7.78 3.32 19.30
C GLU A 484 7.82 2.49 20.59
N CYS A 485 8.21 1.21 20.51
CA CYS A 485 8.27 0.29 21.64
C CYS A 485 9.68 0.17 22.26
N LEU A 486 10.73 0.67 21.60
CA LEU A 486 12.12 0.43 22.03
C LEU A 486 12.41 0.90 23.46
N GLY A 487 11.88 2.05 23.87
CA GLY A 487 12.07 2.61 25.21
C GLY A 487 11.28 1.92 26.33
N ARG A 488 10.50 0.88 26.03
CA ARG A 488 9.63 0.18 27.00
C ARG A 488 10.13 -1.23 27.34
N LEU A 489 11.30 -1.62 26.86
CA LEU A 489 11.91 -2.91 27.18
C LEU A 489 12.76 -2.83 28.45
N ASP A 490 12.68 -3.89 29.25
CA ASP A 490 13.60 -4.12 30.36
C ASP A 490 15.06 -4.25 29.87
N ASN A 491 15.99 -4.23 30.82
CA ASN A 491 17.42 -4.40 30.55
C ASN A 491 17.73 -5.62 29.68
N CYS A 492 18.63 -5.43 28.72
CA CYS A 492 19.08 -6.47 27.82
C CYS A 492 19.77 -7.60 28.59
N GLY A 493 19.07 -8.71 28.79
CA GLY A 493 19.68 -9.98 29.18
C GLY A 493 20.34 -10.64 27.96
N ARG A 494 21.57 -11.16 28.11
CA ARG A 494 22.18 -11.98 27.06
C ARG A 494 21.26 -13.19 26.79
N ALA A 495 20.97 -13.47 25.52
CA ALA A 495 20.45 -14.77 25.15
C ALA A 495 21.55 -15.81 25.51
N ASN A 496 21.29 -16.65 26.51
CA ASN A 496 22.16 -17.77 26.87
C ASN A 496 22.12 -18.85 25.78
#